data_AF-A0A3N5T3X3-F1
#
_entry.id   AF-A0A3N5T3X3-F1
#
_cell.length_a   1.000
_cell.length_b   1.000
_cell.length_c   1.000
_cell.angle_alpha   90.00
_cell.angle_beta   90.00
_cell.angle_gamma   90.00
#
_symmetry.space_group_name_H-M   'P 1'
#
loop_
_entity.id
_entity.type
_entity.pdbx_description
1 polymer ?
#
loop_
_entity_poly.entity_id
_entity_poly.type
_entity_poly.pdbx_seq_one_letter_code
_entity_poly.pdbx_strand_id
1 'polypeptide(L)'
;VITRVDVEHMLQEIEWSTLLFFIGLFILVGVLEKQGAIEWIARNVFLRVGDNPYVMVLVVLWVSGIVSGFLDNIPFTITMIPIVQIMQATTPVPHNILWWALSLGACFGGNLTMIGASANIVATGHVTQAWLRDHVS
;
A
#
# COMPACT_ATOMS: atom_id res chain seq x y z
N VAL A 1 16.79 -23.31 27.27
CA VAL A 1 16.48 -23.18 25.82
C VAL A 1 15.03 -23.61 25.64
N ILE A 2 14.10 -22.65 25.71
CA ILE A 2 12.65 -22.90 25.67
C ILE A 2 12.14 -22.31 24.36
N THR A 3 11.84 -23.17 23.40
CA THR A 3 10.71 -23.11 22.45
C THR A 3 10.90 -24.26 21.47
N ARG A 4 10.26 -25.40 21.71
CA ARG A 4 10.02 -26.43 20.67
C ARG A 4 8.90 -25.93 19.78
N VAL A 5 9.16 -24.88 19.01
CA VAL A 5 8.28 -24.50 17.90
C VAL A 5 8.76 -25.34 16.73
N ASP A 6 7.93 -26.29 16.31
CA ASP A 6 8.23 -27.15 15.17
C ASP A 6 8.10 -26.29 13.91
N VAL A 7 9.24 -25.92 13.32
CA VAL A 7 9.31 -24.98 12.19
C VAL A 7 8.48 -25.48 11.02
N GLU A 8 8.40 -26.80 10.83
CA GLU A 8 7.57 -27.46 9.82
C GLU A 8 6.08 -27.09 9.94
N HIS A 9 5.54 -27.04 11.17
CA HIS A 9 4.14 -26.69 11.41
C HIS A 9 3.88 -25.21 11.16
N MET A 10 4.79 -24.34 11.58
CA MET A 10 4.69 -22.89 11.34
C MET A 10 4.70 -22.58 9.84
N LEU A 11 5.52 -23.28 9.05
CA LEU A 11 5.61 -23.07 7.60
C LEU A 11 4.34 -23.52 6.85
N GLN A 12 3.58 -24.46 7.40
CA GLN A 12 2.29 -24.91 6.84
C GLN A 12 1.16 -23.92 7.12
N GLU A 13 1.26 -23.13 8.19
CA GLU A 13 0.29 -22.06 8.51
C GLU A 13 0.49 -20.79 7.67
N ILE A 14 1.60 -20.69 6.93
CA ILE A 14 1.89 -19.55 6.05
C ILE A 14 1.08 -19.64 4.75
N GLU A 15 0.39 -18.56 4.40
CA GLU A 15 -0.24 -18.40 3.09
C GLU A 15 0.76 -18.04 1.99
N TRP A 16 1.34 -19.07 1.38
CA TRP A 16 2.31 -18.91 0.30
C TRP A 16 1.75 -18.14 -0.92
N SER A 17 0.46 -18.27 -1.23
CA SER A 17 -0.19 -17.52 -2.31
C SER A 17 -0.15 -16.02 -2.09
N THR A 18 -0.44 -15.58 -0.86
CA THR A 18 -0.48 -14.17 -0.47
C THR A 18 0.93 -13.57 -0.50
N LEU A 19 1.93 -14.31 -0.01
CA LEU A 19 3.33 -13.90 -0.10
C LEU A 19 3.81 -13.73 -1.54
N LEU A 20 3.51 -14.69 -2.43
CA LEU A 20 3.88 -14.61 -3.84
C LEU A 20 3.19 -13.45 -4.56
N PHE A 21 1.93 -13.16 -4.21
CA PHE A 21 1.21 -11.99 -4.71
C PHE A 21 1.92 -10.68 -4.33
N PHE A 22 2.29 -10.50 -3.05
CA PHE A 22 3.02 -9.31 -2.61
C PHE A 22 4.39 -9.17 -3.26
N ILE A 23 5.13 -10.28 -3.42
CA ILE A 23 6.40 -10.28 -4.14
C ILE A 23 6.19 -9.77 -5.57
N GLY A 24 5.19 -10.28 -6.29
CA GLY A 24 4.86 -9.82 -7.63
C GLY A 24 4.47 -8.35 -7.68
N LEU A 25 3.68 -7.89 -6.71
CA LEU A 25 3.25 -6.49 -6.61
C LEU A 25 4.42 -5.54 -6.35
N PHE A 26 5.36 -5.90 -5.47
CA PHE A 26 6.54 -5.09 -5.19
C PHE A 26 7.50 -5.07 -6.38
N ILE A 27 7.66 -6.20 -7.10
CA ILE A 27 8.43 -6.23 -8.35
C ILE A 27 7.80 -5.28 -9.38
N LEU A 28 6.47 -5.33 -9.55
CA LEU A 28 5.75 -4.45 -10.47
C LEU A 28 5.97 -2.97 -10.13
N VAL A 29 5.83 -2.60 -8.86
CA VAL A 29 6.08 -1.24 -8.38
C VAL A 29 7.52 -0.80 -8.67
N GLY A 30 8.51 -1.66 -8.39
CA GLY A 30 9.91 -1.37 -8.68
C GLY A 30 10.20 -1.20 -10.18
N VAL A 31 9.52 -1.95 -11.04
CA VAL A 31 9.62 -1.78 -12.51
C VAL A 31 9.01 -0.45 -12.95
N LEU A 32 7.83 -0.08 -12.43
CA LEU A 32 7.19 1.19 -12.73
C LEU A 32 8.02 2.40 -12.27
N GLU A 33 8.69 2.27 -11.13
CA GLU A 33 9.65 3.26 -10.64
C GLU A 33 10.82 3.40 -11.61
N LYS A 34 11.47 2.29 -11.97
CA LYS A 34 12.62 2.27 -12.88
C LYS A 34 12.29 2.79 -14.29
N GLN A 35 11.07 2.55 -14.76
CA GLN A 35 10.61 3.02 -16.07
C GLN A 35 10.22 4.52 -16.06
N GLY A 36 10.24 5.17 -14.88
CA GLY A 36 9.92 6.59 -14.73
C GLY A 36 8.42 6.88 -14.69
N ALA A 37 7.55 5.88 -14.59
CA ALA A 37 6.10 6.09 -14.50
C ALA A 37 5.72 6.82 -13.20
N ILE A 38 6.38 6.47 -12.10
CA ILE A 38 6.21 7.15 -10.80
C ILE A 38 6.63 8.62 -10.90
N GLU A 39 7.78 8.91 -11.51
CA GLU A 39 8.23 10.28 -11.72
C GLU A 39 7.25 11.07 -12.61
N TRP A 40 6.74 10.44 -13.67
CA TRP A 40 5.73 11.04 -14.53
C TRP A 40 4.47 11.42 -13.74
N ILE A 41 3.96 10.53 -12.87
CA ILE A 41 2.81 10.82 -12.00
C ILE A 41 3.14 11.97 -11.04
N ALA A 42 4.30 11.93 -10.38
CA ALA A 42 4.72 12.98 -9.46
C ALA A 42 4.69 14.36 -10.14
N ARG A 43 5.32 14.47 -11.32
CA ARG A 43 5.41 15.74 -12.05
C ARG A 43 4.09 16.22 -12.65
N ASN A 44 3.29 15.29 -13.20
CA ASN A 44 2.08 15.66 -13.92
C ASN A 44 0.85 15.82 -13.02
N VAL A 45 0.82 15.16 -11.88
CA VAL A 45 -0.33 15.17 -10.96
C VAL A 45 0.01 16.00 -9.73
N PHE A 46 1.03 15.57 -8.97
CA PHE A 46 1.28 16.13 -7.64
C PHE A 46 2.00 17.49 -7.66
N LEU A 47 2.95 17.71 -8.58
CA LEU A 47 3.63 19.00 -8.70
C LEU A 47 2.76 20.09 -9.37
N ARG A 48 1.64 19.73 -10.01
CA ARG A 48 0.71 20.71 -10.61
C ARG A 48 -0.26 21.33 -9.60
N VAL A 49 -0.28 20.83 -8.37
CA VAL A 49 -1.19 21.27 -7.30
C VAL A 49 -0.85 22.69 -6.80
N GLY A 50 0.33 23.22 -7.16
CA GLY A 50 0.82 24.54 -6.78
C GLY A 50 1.75 24.50 -5.57
N ASP A 51 2.23 25.68 -5.16
CA ASP A 51 3.29 25.80 -4.15
C ASP A 51 2.76 25.95 -2.71
N ASN A 52 1.44 25.92 -2.52
CA ASN A 52 0.85 26.08 -1.19
C ASN A 52 0.99 24.78 -0.38
N PRO A 53 1.74 24.79 0.74
CA PRO A 53 1.96 23.60 1.58
C PRO A 53 0.68 22.91 2.05
N TYR A 54 -0.36 23.68 2.38
CA TYR A 54 -1.62 23.14 2.88
C TYR A 54 -2.37 22.37 1.79
N VAL A 55 -2.32 22.86 0.54
CA VAL A 55 -2.98 22.19 -0.59
C VAL A 55 -2.23 20.90 -0.92
N MET A 56 -0.90 20.91 -0.92
CA MET A 56 -0.08 19.71 -1.13
C MET A 56 -0.39 18.64 -0.07
N VAL A 57 -0.48 19.02 1.21
CA VAL A 57 -0.85 18.13 2.31
C VAL A 57 -2.23 17.53 2.11
N LEU A 58 -3.22 18.35 1.76
CA LEU A 58 -4.58 17.88 1.52
C LEU A 58 -4.63 16.90 0.34
N VAL A 59 -3.93 17.19 -0.76
CA VAL A 59 -3.89 16.29 -1.91
C VAL A 59 -3.24 14.97 -1.54
N VAL A 60 -2.07 14.98 -0.88
CA VAL A 60 -1.42 13.74 -0.44
C VAL A 60 -2.34 12.95 0.49
N LEU A 61 -2.98 13.60 1.46
CA LEU A 61 -3.88 12.95 2.42
C LEU A 61 -5.09 12.31 1.72
N TRP A 62 -5.80 13.06 0.88
CA TRP A 62 -7.01 12.58 0.21
C TRP A 62 -6.72 11.54 -0.87
N VAL A 63 -5.68 11.74 -1.69
CA VAL A 63 -5.27 10.74 -2.68
C VAL A 63 -4.86 9.46 -1.97
N SER A 64 -4.11 9.56 -0.87
CA SER A 64 -3.72 8.39 -0.09
C SER A 64 -4.91 7.68 0.53
N GLY A 65 -5.86 8.41 1.12
CA GLY A 65 -7.08 7.83 1.69
C GLY A 65 -7.98 7.16 0.66
N ILE A 66 -8.19 7.78 -0.50
CA ILE A 66 -9.07 7.23 -1.53
C ILE A 66 -8.40 6.02 -2.19
N VAL A 67 -7.15 6.16 -2.64
CA VAL A 67 -6.45 5.10 -3.39
C VAL A 67 -6.12 3.90 -2.49
N SER A 68 -5.70 4.14 -1.25
CA SER A 68 -5.49 3.07 -0.26
C SER A 68 -6.80 2.40 0.21
N GLY A 69 -7.96 2.97 -0.13
CA GLY A 69 -9.25 2.30 0.02
C GLY A 69 -9.53 1.23 -1.05
N PHE A 70 -8.76 1.21 -2.14
CA PHE A 70 -8.86 0.20 -3.20
C PHE A 70 -7.61 -0.69 -3.29
N LEU A 71 -6.44 -0.15 -2.94
CA LEU A 71 -5.16 -0.84 -2.92
C LEU A 71 -4.70 -1.05 -1.48
N ASP A 72 -3.96 -2.12 -1.23
CA ASP A 72 -3.34 -2.33 0.08
C ASP A 72 -2.41 -1.15 0.44
N ASN A 73 -2.44 -0.76 1.71
CA ASN A 73 -1.70 0.39 2.20
C ASN A 73 -0.17 0.20 2.08
N ILE A 74 0.35 -1.03 2.14
CA ILE A 74 1.79 -1.32 2.02
C ILE A 74 2.32 -1.00 0.60
N PRO A 75 1.86 -1.66 -0.49
CA PRO A 75 2.32 -1.39 -1.85
C PRO A 75 2.01 0.05 -2.27
N PHE A 76 0.86 0.60 -1.87
CA PHE A 76 0.54 2.00 -2.15
C PHE A 76 1.54 2.94 -1.50
N THR A 77 1.86 2.76 -0.21
CA THR A 77 2.83 3.61 0.48
C THR A 77 4.20 3.54 -0.18
N ILE A 78 4.65 2.33 -0.58
CA ILE A 78 5.92 2.16 -1.31
C ILE A 78 5.94 2.99 -2.60
N THR A 79 4.85 3.03 -3.36
CA THR A 79 4.76 3.88 -4.58
C THR A 79 4.79 5.38 -4.28
N MET A 80 4.26 5.80 -3.13
CA MET A 80 4.17 7.21 -2.76
C MET A 80 5.46 7.78 -2.14
N ILE A 81 6.32 6.93 -1.57
CA ILE A 81 7.63 7.35 -1.03
C ILE A 81 8.44 8.19 -2.05
N PRO A 82 8.76 7.69 -3.26
CA PRO A 82 9.50 8.47 -4.24
C PRO A 82 8.74 9.73 -4.69
N ILE A 83 7.41 9.69 -4.77
CA ILE A 83 6.58 10.86 -5.12
C ILE A 83 6.73 11.96 -4.07
N VAL A 84 6.59 11.62 -2.79
CA VAL A 84 6.70 12.55 -1.66
C VAL A 84 8.12 13.12 -1.54
N GLN A 85 9.14 12.32 -1.85
CA GLN A 85 10.52 12.79 -1.94
C GLN A 85 10.71 13.82 -3.05
N ILE A 86 10.20 13.56 -4.25
CA ILE A 86 10.24 14.50 -5.38
C ILE A 86 9.50 15.81 -5.04
N MET A 87 8.34 15.71 -4.38
CA MET A 87 7.57 16.88 -3.93
C MET A 87 8.37 17.71 -2.92
N GLN A 88 9.00 17.10 -1.92
CA GLN A 88 9.80 17.82 -0.93
C GLN A 88 11.07 18.44 -1.52
N ALA A 89 11.69 17.78 -2.48
CA ALA A 89 12.85 18.32 -3.18
C ALA A 89 12.50 19.55 -4.04
N THR A 90 11.29 19.58 -4.59
CA THR A 90 10.82 20.67 -5.47
C THR A 90 10.26 21.84 -4.67
N THR A 91 9.37 21.55 -3.71
CA THR A 91 8.70 22.53 -2.85
C THR A 91 8.90 22.10 -1.40
N PRO A 92 9.96 22.59 -0.72
CA PRO A 92 10.27 22.18 0.64
C PRO A 92 9.14 22.55 1.60
N VAL A 93 8.44 21.54 2.11
CA VAL A 93 7.41 21.71 3.13
C VAL A 93 8.03 21.42 4.51
N PRO A 94 7.92 22.33 5.48
CA PRO A 94 8.54 22.15 6.79
C PRO A 94 7.92 21.01 7.60
N HIS A 95 8.69 20.51 8.59
CA HIS A 95 8.26 19.52 9.59
C HIS A 95 7.81 18.16 9.05
N ASN A 96 8.26 17.75 7.85
CA ASN A 96 7.92 16.43 7.29
C ASN A 96 6.40 16.17 7.19
N ILE A 97 5.59 17.24 7.10
CA ILE A 97 4.13 17.14 7.21
C ILE A 97 3.50 16.34 6.05
N LEU A 98 4.17 16.25 4.90
CA LEU A 98 3.76 15.39 3.78
C LEU A 98 3.87 13.90 4.13
N TRP A 99 4.86 13.51 4.93
CA TRP A 99 4.98 12.13 5.43
C TRP A 99 3.86 11.78 6.40
N TRP A 100 3.48 12.74 7.26
CA TRP A 100 2.31 12.59 8.13
C TRP A 100 1.01 12.50 7.33
N ALA A 101 0.85 13.32 6.30
CA ALA A 101 -0.30 13.27 5.41
C ALA A 101 -0.43 11.91 4.71
N LEU A 102 0.68 11.37 4.19
CA LEU A 102 0.73 10.04 3.59
C LEU A 102 0.36 8.95 4.60
N SER A 103 0.99 8.95 5.78
CA SER A 103 0.75 7.96 6.83
C SER A 103 -0.70 7.96 7.29
N LEU A 104 -1.25 9.14 7.59
CA LEU A 104 -2.64 9.29 8.01
C LEU A 104 -3.60 8.90 6.89
N GLY A 105 -3.37 9.38 5.66
CA GLY A 105 -4.21 9.07 4.51
C GLY A 105 -4.22 7.57 4.20
N ALA A 106 -3.05 6.94 4.08
CA ALA A 106 -2.94 5.50 3.79
C ALA A 106 -3.56 4.64 4.91
N CYS A 107 -3.35 5.00 6.17
CA CYS A 107 -4.01 4.31 7.29
C CYS A 107 -5.53 4.49 7.24
N PHE A 108 -6.03 5.69 6.98
CA PHE A 108 -7.47 5.94 6.93
C PHE A 108 -8.12 5.22 5.75
N GLY A 109 -7.47 5.22 4.59
CA GLY A 109 -7.91 4.53 3.37
C GLY A 109 -7.99 3.02 3.53
N GLY A 110 -6.93 2.39 4.06
CA GLY A 110 -6.91 0.95 4.29
C GLY A 110 -7.99 0.46 5.28
N ASN A 111 -8.49 1.34 6.15
CA ASN A 111 -9.59 1.06 7.08
C ASN A 111 -10.99 1.43 6.54
N LEU A 112 -11.08 2.17 5.42
CA LEU A 112 -12.34 2.72 4.90
C LEU A 112 -13.19 1.68 4.16
N THR A 113 -12.60 0.62 3.62
CA THR A 113 -13.34 -0.39 2.86
C THR A 113 -13.01 -1.81 3.30
N MET A 114 -14.02 -2.68 3.17
CA MET A 114 -13.91 -4.13 3.36
C MET A 114 -13.06 -4.81 2.26
N ILE A 115 -12.41 -4.05 1.38
CA ILE A 115 -11.59 -4.53 0.25
C ILE A 115 -10.15 -3.97 0.36
N GLY A 116 -9.96 -2.82 1.03
CA GLY A 116 -8.71 -2.05 1.03
C GLY A 116 -7.59 -2.62 1.91
N ALA A 117 -7.90 -3.47 2.88
CA ALA A 117 -6.86 -4.20 3.62
C ALA A 117 -6.61 -5.57 2.94
N SER A 118 -5.35 -5.92 2.68
CA SER A 118 -4.94 -7.27 2.26
C SER A 118 -5.55 -8.39 3.13
N ALA A 119 -5.81 -8.11 4.40
CA ALA A 119 -6.53 -8.99 5.32
C ALA A 119 -7.89 -9.46 4.77
N ASN A 120 -8.60 -8.64 4.00
CA ASN A 120 -9.94 -8.97 3.52
C ASN A 120 -9.92 -9.80 2.22
N ILE A 121 -8.97 -9.55 1.31
CA ILE A 121 -8.80 -10.39 0.11
C ILE A 121 -8.37 -11.80 0.52
N VAL A 122 -7.45 -11.90 1.47
CA VAL A 122 -7.04 -13.16 2.11
C VAL A 122 -8.23 -13.85 2.78
N ALA A 123 -9.00 -13.14 3.61
CA ALA A 123 -10.18 -13.70 4.27
C ALA A 123 -11.23 -14.22 3.25
N THR A 124 -11.42 -13.51 2.14
CA THR A 124 -12.36 -13.95 1.09
C THR A 124 -11.86 -15.22 0.39
N GLY A 125 -10.55 -15.33 0.18
CA GLY A 125 -9.90 -16.55 -0.34
C GLY A 125 -10.13 -17.77 0.58
N HIS A 126 -9.94 -17.60 1.89
CA HIS A 126 -10.22 -18.66 2.88
C HIS A 126 -11.69 -19.05 2.95
N VAL A 127 -12.60 -18.07 2.98
CA VAL A 127 -14.04 -18.33 3.02
C VAL A 127 -14.48 -19.08 1.76
N THR A 128 -13.91 -18.74 0.58
CA THR A 128 -14.21 -19.43 -0.67
C THR A 128 -13.67 -20.86 -0.67
N GLN A 129 -12.46 -21.10 -0.16
CA GLN A 129 -11.92 -22.46 -0.01
C GLN A 129 -12.73 -23.29 0.99
N ALA A 130 -13.13 -22.71 2.13
CA ALA A 130 -13.95 -23.38 3.12
C ALA A 130 -15.34 -23.74 2.55
N TRP A 131 -15.96 -22.82 1.80
CA TRP A 131 -17.25 -23.08 1.15
C TRP A 131 -17.17 -24.22 0.12
N LEU A 132 -16.14 -24.22 -0.73
CA LEU A 132 -15.91 -25.28 -1.70
C LEU A 132 -15.65 -26.64 -1.02
N ARG A 133 -14.95 -26.65 0.11
CA ARG A 133 -14.70 -27.86 0.89
C ARG A 133 -15.96 -28.43 1.53
N ASP A 134 -16.89 -27.60 2.00
CA ASP A 134 -18.11 -28.08 2.68
C ASP A 134 -19.27 -28.41 1.72
N HIS A 135 -19.29 -27.88 0.50
CA HIS A 135 -20.44 -28.00 -0.43
C HIS A 135 -20.13 -28.75 -1.73
N VAL A 136 -18.86 -29.05 -2.04
CA VAL A 136 -18.45 -29.71 -3.30
C VAL A 136 -17.77 -31.08 -3.08
N SER A 137 -17.53 -31.50 -1.83
CA SER A 137 -17.14 -32.89 -1.47
C SER A 137 -18.31 -33.72 -0.98
#